data_AF-A0A839PY44-F1
#
_entry.id   AF-A0A839PY44-F1
#
_cell.length_a   1.000
_cell.length_b   1.000
_cell.length_c   1.000
_cell.angle_alpha   90.00
_cell.angle_beta   90.00
_cell.angle_gamma   90.00
#
_symmetry.space_group_name_H-M   'P 1'
#
loop_
_entity.id
_entity.type
_entity.pdbx_description
1 polymer ?
#
loop_
_entity_poly.entity_id
_entity_poly.type
_entity_poly.pdbx_seq_one_letter_code
_entity_poly.pdbx_strand_id
1 'polypeptide(L)'
;MPLVYNFAGIESGADDIMGAVGRTEGLLQEGQGSLARLAAVWGGTASDAYQAVQSRWDNSSQELNMALKSLSNAIRQAGGDMFQTNQSNEAKFT
;
A
#
# COMPACT_ATOMS: atom_id res chain seq x y z
N MET A 1 -35.51 8.13 -6.86
CA MET A 1 -34.64 8.00 -5.67
C MET A 1 -33.22 8.17 -6.14
N PRO A 2 -32.47 9.20 -5.68
CA PRO A 2 -31.07 9.32 -6.06
C PRO A 2 -30.31 8.17 -5.40
N LEU A 3 -29.52 7.44 -6.18
CA LEU A 3 -28.55 6.48 -5.68
C LEU A 3 -27.42 7.28 -5.01
N VAL A 4 -27.66 7.77 -3.80
CA VAL A 4 -26.61 8.37 -2.97
C VAL A 4 -25.75 7.23 -2.44
N TYR A 5 -24.80 6.79 -3.25
CA TYR A 5 -23.74 5.90 -2.78
C TYR A 5 -22.95 6.64 -1.68
N ASN A 6 -22.50 5.93 -0.63
CA ASN A 6 -21.75 6.51 0.48
C ASN A 6 -20.34 6.94 0.04
N PHE A 7 -20.24 8.03 -0.73
CA PHE A 7 -19.00 8.58 -1.27
C PHE A 7 -18.02 8.93 -0.15
N ALA A 8 -18.52 9.53 0.93
CA ALA A 8 -17.73 9.83 2.13
C ALA A 8 -17.08 8.56 2.73
N GLY A 9 -17.76 7.42 2.68
CA GLY A 9 -17.19 6.14 3.13
C GLY A 9 -16.09 5.58 2.22
N ILE A 10 -16.17 5.84 0.91
CA ILE A 10 -15.15 5.40 -0.05
C ILE A 10 -13.91 6.28 0.05
N GLU A 11 -14.09 7.60 0.14
CA GLU A 11 -12.99 8.55 0.33
C GLU A 11 -12.27 8.31 1.66
N SER A 12 -13.03 8.12 2.76
CA SER A 12 -12.46 7.72 4.05
C SER A 12 -11.70 6.40 3.97
N GLY A 13 -12.25 5.40 3.27
CA GLY A 13 -11.56 4.11 3.08
C GLY A 13 -10.27 4.24 2.25
N ALA A 14 -10.23 5.18 1.30
CA ALA A 14 -9.03 5.47 0.52
C ALA A 14 -7.93 6.08 1.38
N ASP A 15 -8.27 7.05 2.21
CA ASP A 15 -7.34 7.70 3.14
C ASP A 15 -6.79 6.70 4.17
N ASP A 16 -7.66 5.83 4.70
CA ASP A 16 -7.26 4.76 5.62
C ASP A 16 -6.24 3.81 4.98
N ILE A 17 -6.45 3.45 3.71
CA ILE A 17 -5.54 2.58 2.96
C ILE A 17 -4.22 3.28 2.66
N MET A 18 -4.23 4.56 2.26
CA MET A 18 -3.00 5.33 2.11
C MET A 18 -2.21 5.42 3.42
N GLY A 19 -2.89 5.62 4.55
CA GLY A 19 -2.28 5.59 5.87
C GLY A 19 -1.69 4.22 6.21
N ALA A 20 -2.39 3.13 5.85
CA ALA A 20 -1.89 1.76 6.05
C ALA A 20 -0.66 1.45 5.18
N VAL A 21 -0.63 1.95 3.94
CA VAL A 21 0.53 1.83 3.03
C VAL A 21 1.75 2.49 3.65
N GLY A 22 1.63 3.75 4.10
CA GLY A 22 2.74 4.47 4.72
C GLY A 22 3.25 3.80 6.01
N ARG A 23 2.34 3.31 6.86
CA ARG A 23 2.72 2.51 8.05
C ARG A 23 3.48 1.25 7.67
N THR A 24 3.05 0.57 6.60
CA THR A 24 3.70 -0.66 6.14
C THR A 24 5.10 -0.39 5.60
N GLU A 25 5.28 0.68 4.81
CA GLU A 25 6.60 1.11 4.34
C GLU A 25 7.57 1.39 5.51
N GLY A 26 7.08 2.03 6.58
CA GLY A 26 7.85 2.24 7.81
C GLY A 26 8.27 0.92 8.48
N LEU A 27 7.32 -0.01 8.66
CA LEU A 27 7.61 -1.33 9.24
C LEU A 27 8.61 -2.14 8.41
N LEU A 28 8.55 -2.02 7.07
CA LEU A 28 9.53 -2.67 6.19
C LEU A 28 10.94 -2.09 6.36
N GLN A 29 11.07 -0.78 6.57
CA GLN A 29 12.36 -0.15 6.87
C GLN A 29 12.89 -0.57 8.25
N GLU A 30 12.02 -0.62 9.25
CA GLU A 30 12.37 -1.09 10.60
C GLU A 30 12.82 -2.56 10.61
N GLY A 31 12.13 -3.41 9.85
CA GLY A 31 12.49 -4.81 9.67
C GLY A 31 13.87 -4.97 9.01
N GLN A 32 14.17 -4.19 7.97
CA GLN A 32 15.50 -4.19 7.34
C GLN A 32 16.59 -3.76 8.33
N GLY A 33 16.35 -2.71 9.12
CA GLY A 33 17.27 -2.28 10.15
C GLY A 33 17.48 -3.33 11.26
N SER A 34 16.43 -4.08 11.59
CA SER A 34 16.51 -5.20 12.54
C SER A 34 17.34 -6.35 11.99
N LEU A 35 17.16 -6.69 10.72
CA LEU A 35 17.97 -7.69 10.04
C LEU A 35 19.45 -7.30 10.09
N ALA A 36 19.79 -6.05 9.74
CA ALA A 36 21.16 -5.54 9.78
C ALA A 36 21.81 -5.66 11.17
N ARG A 37 21.07 -5.42 12.25
CA ARG A 37 21.58 -5.61 13.63
C ARG A 37 21.86 -7.07 13.97
N LEU A 38 21.08 -7.99 13.40
CA LEU A 38 21.28 -9.43 13.60
C LEU A 38 22.45 -10.00 12.77
N ALA A 39 23.02 -9.24 11.83
CA ALA A 39 24.16 -9.67 11.02
C ALA A 39 25.32 -10.21 11.88
N ALA A 40 25.64 -9.53 12.99
CA ALA A 40 26.71 -9.96 13.88
C ALA A 40 26.49 -11.35 14.50
N VAL A 41 25.22 -11.73 14.75
CA VAL A 41 24.85 -13.03 15.33
C VAL A 41 25.00 -14.16 14.31
N TRP A 42 24.86 -13.86 13.02
CA TRP A 42 24.90 -14.86 11.94
C TRP A 42 26.26 -14.98 11.26
N GLY A 43 27.32 -14.42 11.84
CA GLY A 43 28.67 -14.47 11.27
C GLY A 43 29.00 -13.28 10.36
N GLY A 44 28.24 -12.19 10.48
CA GLY A 44 28.40 -10.97 9.71
C GLY A 44 27.55 -10.93 8.44
N THR A 45 27.62 -9.81 7.73
CA THR A 45 26.86 -9.59 6.48
C THR A 45 27.31 -10.47 5.31
N ALA A 46 28.54 -11.01 5.40
CA ALA A 46 29.09 -11.94 4.40
C ALA A 46 28.61 -13.39 4.58
N SER A 47 27.90 -13.70 5.66
CA SER A 47 27.37 -15.04 5.92
C SER A 47 26.29 -15.42 4.90
N ASP A 48 26.38 -16.64 4.35
CA ASP A 48 25.37 -17.17 3.43
C ASP A 48 23.97 -17.16 4.04
N ALA A 49 23.86 -17.46 5.34
CA ALA A 49 22.58 -17.44 6.06
C ALA A 49 21.98 -16.02 6.12
N TYR A 50 22.81 -15.00 6.37
CA TYR A 50 22.38 -13.62 6.38
C TYR A 50 21.93 -13.17 4.98
N GLN A 51 22.75 -13.45 3.96
CA GLN A 51 22.44 -13.08 2.57
C GLN A 51 21.14 -13.72 2.07
N ALA A 52 20.89 -14.97 2.42
CA ALA A 52 19.65 -15.66 2.07
C ALA A 52 18.41 -14.98 2.69
N VAL A 53 18.47 -14.62 3.97
CA VAL A 53 17.37 -13.93 4.65
C VAL A 53 17.20 -12.50 4.12
N GLN A 54 18.29 -11.79 3.87
CA GLN A 54 18.27 -10.45 3.27
C GLN A 54 17.61 -10.46 1.90
N SER A 55 18.04 -11.36 1.02
CA SER A 55 17.46 -11.49 -0.32
C SER A 55 15.97 -11.80 -0.26
N ARG A 56 15.55 -12.71 0.62
CA ARG A 56 14.13 -13.01 0.84
C ARG A 56 13.36 -11.79 1.34
N TRP A 57 13.91 -11.07 2.31
CA TRP A 57 13.31 -9.86 2.85
C TRP A 57 13.14 -8.78 1.79
N ASP A 58 14.19 -8.50 1.02
CA ASP A 58 14.18 -7.48 -0.03
C ASP A 58 13.11 -7.81 -1.09
N ASN A 59 13.06 -9.07 -1.54
CA ASN A 59 12.07 -9.53 -2.52
C ASN A 59 10.63 -9.40 -1.99
N SER A 60 10.35 -9.93 -0.80
CA SER A 60 9.00 -9.86 -0.22
C SER A 60 8.56 -8.44 0.10
N SER A 61 9.49 -7.59 0.56
CA SER A 61 9.22 -6.17 0.81
C SER A 61 8.91 -5.41 -0.47
N GLN A 62 9.64 -5.70 -1.55
CA GLN A 62 9.40 -5.10 -2.86
C GLN A 62 8.03 -5.53 -3.41
N GLU A 63 7.71 -6.82 -3.34
CA GLU A 63 6.41 -7.35 -3.79
C GLU A 63 5.25 -6.69 -3.04
N LEU A 64 5.35 -6.60 -1.71
CA LEU A 64 4.34 -5.95 -0.89
C LEU A 64 4.18 -4.46 -1.24
N ASN A 65 5.29 -3.73 -1.42
CA ASN A 65 5.25 -2.34 -1.83
C ASN A 65 4.58 -2.15 -3.20
N MET A 66 4.83 -3.03 -4.16
CA MET A 66 4.16 -2.99 -5.46
C MET A 66 2.67 -3.26 -5.34
N ALA A 67 2.27 -4.25 -4.54
CA ALA A 67 0.87 -4.57 -4.30
C ALA A 67 0.12 -3.41 -3.65
N LEU A 68 0.72 -2.77 -2.64
CA LEU A 68 0.16 -1.61 -1.94
C LEU A 68 0.01 -0.38 -2.84
N LYS A 69 0.99 -0.12 -3.71
CA LYS A 69 0.90 0.95 -4.72
C LYS A 69 -0.20 0.67 -5.75
N SER A 70 -0.30 -0.58 -6.21
CA SER A 70 -1.37 -1.01 -7.13
C SER A 70 -2.74 -0.82 -6.50
N LEU A 71 -2.92 -1.26 -5.25
CA LEU A 71 -4.15 -1.05 -4.49
C LEU A 71 -4.50 0.43 -4.36
N SER A 72 -3.53 1.27 -3.98
CA SER A 72 -3.72 2.72 -3.84
C SER A 72 -4.19 3.37 -5.15
N ASN A 73 -3.61 2.95 -6.29
CA ASN A 73 -4.02 3.44 -7.61
C ASN A 73 -5.43 2.98 -7.99
N ALA A 74 -5.77 1.72 -7.74
CA ALA A 74 -7.09 1.17 -8.02
C ALA A 74 -8.19 1.92 -7.25
N ILE A 75 -7.93 2.28 -6.00
CA ILE A 75 -8.87 3.04 -5.17
C ILE A 75 -9.05 4.47 -5.69
N ARG A 76 -7.96 5.15 -6.06
CA ARG A 76 -8.03 6.50 -6.66
C ARG A 76 -8.82 6.50 -7.96
N GLN A 77 -8.61 5.47 -8.80
CA GLN A 77 -9.35 5.32 -10.04
C GLN A 77 -10.85 5.09 -9.78
N ALA A 78 -11.19 4.19 -8.85
CA ALA A 78 -12.57 3.95 -8.46
C ALA A 78 -13.27 5.23 -7.95
N GLY A 79 -12.57 6.06 -7.16
CA GLY A 79 -13.08 7.35 -6.70
C GLY A 79 -13.33 8.34 -7.84
N GLY A 80 -12.40 8.44 -8.80
CA GLY A 80 -12.52 9.31 -9.98
C GLY A 80 -13.66 8.90 -10.93
N ASP A 81 -13.75 7.62 -11.25
CA ASP A 81 -14.80 7.07 -12.11
C ASP A 81 -16.20 7.29 -11.51
N MET A 82 -16.31 7.18 -10.18
CA MET A 82 -17.56 7.47 -9.47
C MET A 82 -17.93 8.96 -9.49
N PHE A 83 -16.97 9.86 -9.28
CA PHE A 83 -17.22 11.31 -9.36
C PHE A 83 -17.73 11.71 -10.76
N GLN A 84 -17.11 11.20 -11.81
CA GLN A 84 -17.51 11.47 -13.19
C GLN A 84 -18.90 10.91 -13.51
N THR A 85 -19.22 9.71 -13.00
CA THR A 85 -20.54 9.09 -13.18
C THR A 85 -21.64 9.91 -12.48
N ASN A 86 -21.38 10.43 -11.27
CA ASN A 86 -22.36 11.26 -10.57
C ASN A 86 -22.63 12.57 -11.32
N GLN A 87 -21.60 13.30 -11.74
CA GLN A 87 -21.74 14.53 -12.52
C GLN A 87 -22.54 14.29 -13.82
N SER A 88 -22.24 13.19 -14.51
CA SER A 88 -22.95 12.82 -15.75
C SER A 88 -24.41 12.48 -15.49
N ASN A 89 -24.75 11.92 -14.33
CA ASN A 89 -26.13 11.61 -13.96
C ASN A 89 -26.87 12.88 -13.52
N GLU A 90 -26.29 13.73 -12.68
CA GLU A 90 -26.89 15.02 -12.30
C GLU A 90 -27.18 15.90 -13.52
N ALA A 91 -26.25 15.99 -14.47
CA ALA A 91 -26.45 16.73 -15.72
C ALA A 91 -27.57 16.17 -16.62
N LYS A 92 -27.96 14.90 -16.44
CA LYS A 92 -29.08 14.28 -17.17
C LYS A 92 -30.43 14.53 -16.52
N PHE A 93 -30.45 14.93 -15.24
CA PHE A 93 -31.67 15.20 -14.47
C PHE A 93 -31.89 16.70 -14.20
N THR A 94 -31.06 17.57 -14.80
CA THR A 94 -31.23 19.03 -14.86
C THR A 94 -31.51 19.47 -16.28
#